data_AF-A0A166DIK5-F1
#
_entry.id   AF-A0A166DIK5-F1
#
_cell.length_a   1.000
_cell.length_b   1.000
_cell.length_c   1.000
_cell.angle_alpha   90.00
_cell.angle_beta   90.00
_cell.angle_gamma   90.00
#
_symmetry.space_group_name_H-M   'P 1'
#
loop_
_entity.id
_entity.type
_entity.pdbx_description
1 polymer ?
#
loop_
_entity_poly.entity_id
_entity_poly.type
_entity_poly.pdbx_seq_one_letter_code
_entity_poly.pdbx_strand_id
1 'polypeptide(L)'
;MVDTNKDYILSSNITYKDMNDLEHTLFHLNDVKDKINLNNMITIYDRGYNSTELVLKTIQLESYFVIMGKKTTFKKQQEKMKKNNKDDQTFKLSLNNSKIKKFHTTELKKYAIKEKSMKYAY
;
A
#
# COMPACT_ATOMS: atom_id res chain seq x y z
N MET A 1 0.41 -1.28 -14.88
CA MET A 1 -0.32 -2.29 -14.09
C MET A 1 -0.90 -3.32 -15.03
N VAL A 2 -0.87 -4.60 -14.66
CA VAL A 2 -1.33 -5.72 -15.49
C VAL A 2 -2.31 -6.59 -14.71
N ASP A 3 -3.26 -7.20 -15.41
CA ASP A 3 -4.06 -8.32 -14.91
C ASP A 3 -3.26 -9.60 -15.12
N THR A 4 -2.81 -10.22 -14.03
CA THR A 4 -1.97 -11.43 -14.08
C THR A 4 -2.74 -12.70 -14.40
N ASN A 5 -4.07 -12.68 -14.38
CA ASN A 5 -4.90 -13.83 -14.71
C ASN A 5 -5.34 -13.82 -16.18
N LYS A 6 -5.47 -12.62 -16.77
CA LYS A 6 -5.92 -12.44 -18.15
C LYS A 6 -4.83 -11.96 -19.10
N ASP A 7 -3.63 -11.71 -18.59
CA ASP A 7 -2.48 -11.19 -19.33
C ASP A 7 -2.77 -9.88 -20.08
N TYR A 8 -3.60 -9.01 -19.49
CA TYR A 8 -3.94 -7.70 -20.04
C TYR A 8 -3.19 -6.56 -19.36
N ILE A 9 -2.82 -5.55 -20.15
CA ILE A 9 -2.29 -4.29 -19.62
C ILE A 9 -3.48 -3.40 -19.23
N LEU A 10 -3.60 -3.10 -17.93
CA LEU A 10 -4.65 -2.24 -17.38
C LEU A 10 -4.29 -0.75 -17.40
N SER A 11 -2.99 -0.46 -17.30
CA SER A 11 -2.47 0.91 -17.30
C SER A 11 -1.00 0.91 -17.72
N SER A 12 -0.65 1.89 -18.56
CA SER A 12 0.71 2.17 -19.03
C SER A 12 0.92 3.68 -19.11
N ASN A 13 2.14 4.13 -18.85
CA ASN A 13 2.53 5.53 -18.97
C ASN A 13 4.01 5.62 -19.34
N ILE A 14 4.36 6.51 -20.27
CA ILE A 14 5.74 6.86 -20.59
C ILE A 14 6.00 8.24 -19.97
N THR A 15 6.94 8.30 -19.02
CA THR A 15 7.27 9.53 -18.30
C THR A 15 8.63 10.06 -18.73
N TYR A 16 8.68 11.34 -19.09
CA TYR A 16 9.95 12.02 -19.42
C TYR A 16 10.62 12.68 -18.19
N LYS A 17 10.04 12.50 -17.01
CA LYS A 17 10.53 13.02 -15.73
C LYS A 17 11.00 11.86 -14.86
N ASP A 18 12.06 12.07 -14.09
CA ASP A 18 12.46 11.16 -13.02
C ASP A 18 11.31 11.04 -12.00
N MET A 19 10.65 9.89 -12.02
CA MET A 19 9.68 9.46 -11.02
C MET A 19 10.20 8.22 -10.33
N ASN A 20 10.03 8.15 -9.01
CA ASN A 20 10.38 6.94 -8.29
C ASN A 20 9.28 5.87 -8.44
N ASP A 21 9.62 4.61 -8.15
CA ASP A 21 8.69 3.49 -8.36
C ASP A 21 7.35 3.67 -7.60
N LEU A 22 7.39 4.31 -6.42
CA LEU A 22 6.19 4.54 -5.62
C LEU A 22 5.24 5.54 -6.31
N GLU A 23 5.78 6.62 -6.88
CA GLU A 23 5.00 7.59 -7.65
C GLU A 23 4.35 6.92 -8.88
N HIS A 24 5.11 6.10 -9.61
CA HIS A 24 4.57 5.30 -10.72
C HIS A 24 3.44 4.37 -10.28
N THR A 25 3.61 3.70 -9.14
CA THR A 25 2.59 2.77 -8.60
C THR A 25 1.32 3.52 -8.21
N LEU A 26 1.45 4.66 -7.53
CA LEU A 26 0.31 5.51 -7.16
C LEU A 26 -0.40 6.08 -8.39
N PHE A 27 0.35 6.45 -9.42
CA PHE A 27 -0.21 6.86 -10.71
C PHE A 27 -1.07 5.76 -11.32
N HIS A 28 -0.52 4.54 -11.46
CA HIS A 28 -1.25 3.43 -12.08
C HIS A 28 -2.50 3.05 -11.29
N LEU A 29 -2.44 3.04 -9.95
CA LEU A 29 -3.61 2.79 -9.10
C LEU A 29 -4.71 3.82 -9.34
N ASN A 30 -4.35 5.10 -9.46
CA ASN A 30 -5.33 6.15 -9.73
C ASN A 30 -5.88 6.08 -11.16
N ASP A 31 -5.07 5.65 -12.14
CA ASP A 31 -5.50 5.51 -13.53
C ASP A 31 -6.47 4.33 -13.72
N VAL A 32 -6.28 3.23 -12.98
CA VAL A 32 -7.18 2.06 -13.09
C VAL A 32 -8.44 2.17 -12.25
N LYS A 33 -8.47 3.01 -11.20
CA LYS A 33 -9.58 3.03 -10.22
C LYS A 33 -10.96 3.27 -10.84
N ASP A 34 -11.02 4.01 -11.94
CA ASP A 34 -12.26 4.36 -12.64
C ASP A 34 -12.53 3.41 -13.84
N LYS A 35 -11.62 2.48 -14.12
CA LYS A 35 -11.70 1.53 -15.25
C LYS A 35 -12.14 0.13 -14.82
N ILE A 36 -11.81 -0.25 -13.57
CA ILE A 36 -12.08 -1.58 -13.02
C ILE A 36 -12.58 -1.47 -11.59
N ASN A 37 -13.38 -2.44 -11.15
CA ASN A 37 -13.83 -2.50 -9.76
C ASN A 37 -12.70 -3.03 -8.85
N LEU A 38 -11.95 -2.11 -8.24
CA LEU A 38 -10.83 -2.44 -7.36
C LEU A 38 -11.23 -3.20 -6.09
N ASN A 39 -12.50 -3.10 -5.66
CA ASN A 39 -13.00 -3.80 -4.46
C ASN A 39 -12.99 -5.33 -4.63
N ASN A 40 -13.02 -5.79 -5.88
CA ASN A 40 -12.98 -7.21 -6.23
C ASN A 40 -11.59 -7.67 -6.70
N MET A 41 -10.54 -6.87 -6.42
CA MET A 41 -9.19 -7.16 -6.88
C MET A 41 -8.20 -7.31 -5.73
N ILE A 42 -7.18 -8.13 -5.97
CA ILE A 42 -5.99 -8.24 -5.13
C ILE A 42 -4.84 -7.59 -5.88
N THR A 43 -4.33 -6.47 -5.37
CA THR A 43 -3.14 -5.83 -5.93
C THR A 43 -1.87 -6.41 -5.34
N ILE A 44 -0.96 -6.88 -6.19
CA ILE A 44 0.31 -7.48 -5.78
C ILE A 44 1.44 -6.47 -6.01
N TYR A 45 2.18 -6.15 -4.96
CA TYR A 45 3.31 -5.23 -5.00
C TYR A 45 4.63 -5.97 -4.72
N ASP A 46 5.62 -5.77 -5.59
CA ASP A 46 6.98 -6.33 -5.43
C ASP A 46 7.81 -5.56 -4.38
N ARG A 47 9.01 -6.07 -4.07
CA ARG A 47 9.96 -5.51 -3.12
C ARG A 47 10.42 -4.13 -3.58
N GLY A 48 10.33 -3.12 -2.71
CA GLY A 48 11.00 -1.84 -2.94
C GLY A 48 10.24 -0.63 -2.44
N TYR A 49 8.91 -0.73 -2.36
CA TYR A 49 8.06 0.41 -2.05
C TYR A 49 8.06 0.79 -0.56
N ASN A 50 7.78 2.06 -0.27
CA ASN A 50 7.38 2.50 1.07
C ASN A 50 6.01 1.87 1.41
N SER A 51 6.06 0.61 1.86
CA SER A 51 4.91 -0.27 2.07
C SER A 51 3.74 0.34 2.83
N THR A 52 4.01 1.27 3.76
CA THR A 52 2.94 1.90 4.54
C THR A 52 2.07 2.83 3.68
N GLU A 53 2.65 3.53 2.70
CA GLU A 53 1.91 4.44 1.83
C GLU A 53 1.01 3.66 0.85
N LEU A 54 1.55 2.63 0.20
CA LEU A 54 0.78 1.77 -0.71
C LEU A 54 -0.33 1.01 0.00
N VAL A 55 -0.06 0.44 1.18
CA VAL A 55 -1.09 -0.25 1.96
C VAL A 55 -2.22 0.72 2.30
N LEU A 56 -1.89 1.94 2.75
CA LEU A 56 -2.93 2.92 3.08
C LEU A 56 -3.72 3.36 1.84
N LYS A 57 -3.05 3.58 0.71
CA LYS A 57 -3.74 3.91 -0.56
C LYS A 57 -4.67 2.78 -1.00
N THR A 58 -4.24 1.53 -0.87
CA THR A 58 -5.06 0.37 -1.28
C THR A 58 -6.28 0.20 -0.36
N ILE A 59 -6.11 0.44 0.95
CA ILE A 59 -7.23 0.50 1.91
C ILE A 59 -8.20 1.64 1.56
N GLN A 60 -7.69 2.83 1.23
CA GLN A 60 -8.53 3.96 0.80
C GLN A 60 -9.35 3.63 -0.46
N LEU A 61 -8.82 2.77 -1.33
CA LEU A 61 -9.46 2.28 -2.55
C LEU A 61 -10.33 1.02 -2.31
N GLU A 62 -10.55 0.64 -1.04
CA GLU A 62 -11.36 -0.54 -0.65
C GLU A 62 -10.93 -1.85 -1.33
N SER A 63 -9.65 -1.96 -1.71
CA SER A 63 -9.10 -3.08 -2.45
C SER A 63 -8.26 -4.00 -1.56
N TYR A 64 -8.11 -5.26 -1.96
CA TYR A 64 -7.23 -6.22 -1.30
C TYR A 64 -5.80 -6.10 -1.82
N PHE A 65 -4.82 -6.53 -1.00
CA PHE A 65 -3.41 -6.44 -1.40
C PHE A 65 -2.55 -7.59 -0.86
N VAL A 66 -1.48 -7.86 -1.61
CA VAL A 66 -0.31 -8.62 -1.17
C VAL A 66 0.90 -7.74 -1.37
N ILE A 67 1.71 -7.55 -0.32
CA ILE A 67 2.92 -6.74 -0.40
C ILE A 67 4.15 -7.51 0.05
N MET A 68 5.15 -7.58 -0.81
CA MET A 68 6.43 -8.18 -0.48
C MET A 68 7.32 -7.15 0.23
N GLY A 69 7.30 -7.17 1.57
CA GLY A 69 8.16 -6.30 2.38
C GLY A 69 9.66 -6.65 2.27
N LYS A 70 10.53 -5.70 2.61
CA LYS A 70 11.95 -6.02 2.84
C LYS A 70 12.06 -6.93 4.06
N LYS A 71 13.10 -7.77 4.13
CA LYS A 71 13.38 -8.67 5.27
C LYS A 71 13.32 -7.94 6.63
N THR A 72 13.67 -6.66 6.66
CA THR A 72 13.69 -5.83 7.87
C THR A 72 12.38 -5.10 8.17
N THR A 73 11.47 -4.94 7.20
CA THR A 73 10.26 -4.10 7.33
C THR A 73 9.35 -4.56 8.48
N PHE A 74 9.19 -5.88 8.64
CA PHE A 74 8.34 -6.48 9.66
C PHE A 74 9.10 -7.46 10.57
N LYS A 75 10.42 -7.27 10.73
CA LYS A 75 11.27 -8.19 11.48
C LYS A 75 10.75 -8.47 12.90
N LYS A 76 10.32 -7.42 13.62
CA LYS A 76 9.77 -7.55 14.98
C LYS A 76 8.47 -8.38 15.00
N GLN A 77 7.62 -8.22 14.00
CA GLN A 77 6.37 -8.98 13.86
C GLN A 77 6.69 -10.45 13.53
N GLN A 78 7.62 -10.69 12.60
CA GLN A 78 8.08 -12.05 12.24
C GLN A 78 8.70 -12.78 13.44
N GLU A 79 9.52 -12.09 14.24
CA GLU A 79 10.10 -12.66 15.48
C GLU A 79 9.02 -13.02 16.51
N LYS A 80 8.01 -12.18 16.68
CA LYS A 80 6.85 -12.46 17.55
C LYS A 80 6.04 -13.66 17.06
N MET A 81 5.79 -13.77 15.76
CA MET A 81 5.08 -14.92 15.17
C MET A 81 5.82 -16.23 15.43
N LYS A 82 7.14 -16.23 15.18
CA LYS A 82 8.01 -17.40 15.48
C LYS A 82 7.98 -17.79 16.95
N LYS A 83 8.11 -16.81 17.85
CA LYS A 83 8.05 -17.07 19.30
C LYS A 83 6.72 -17.68 19.73
N ASN A 84 5.63 -17.33 19.06
CA ASN A 84 4.28 -17.79 19.38
C ASN A 84 3.84 -19.02 18.57
N ASN A 85 4.72 -19.62 17.77
CA ASN A 85 4.42 -20.74 16.87
C ASN A 85 3.19 -20.51 15.97
N LYS A 86 3.14 -19.34 15.33
CA LYS A 86 2.05 -18.96 14.41
C LYS A 86 2.57 -18.76 12.99
N ASP A 87 1.81 -19.27 12.02
CA ASP A 87 2.09 -19.11 10.59
C ASP A 87 1.50 -17.81 10.04
N ASP A 88 0.41 -17.31 10.63
CA ASP A 88 -0.24 -16.05 10.28
C ASP A 88 -0.58 -15.20 11.53
N GLN A 89 -0.52 -13.88 11.38
CA GLN A 89 -0.88 -12.96 12.46
C GLN A 89 -1.30 -11.59 11.92
N THR A 90 -2.45 -11.11 12.37
CA THR A 90 -2.84 -9.71 12.20
C THR A 90 -2.06 -8.81 13.16
N PHE A 91 -1.56 -7.68 12.67
CA PHE A 91 -0.94 -6.66 13.51
C PHE A 91 -1.40 -5.26 13.12
N LYS A 92 -1.46 -4.36 14.10
CA LYS A 92 -1.78 -2.96 13.85
C LYS A 92 -0.58 -2.27 13.19
N LEU A 93 -0.79 -1.71 12.00
CA LEU A 93 0.16 -0.79 11.40
C LEU A 93 0.15 0.54 12.15
N SER A 94 1.29 0.88 12.76
CA SER A 94 1.47 2.18 13.42
C SER A 94 1.80 3.26 12.39
N LEU A 95 0.88 4.22 12.27
CA LEU A 95 1.03 5.48 11.54
C LEU A 95 1.44 6.57 12.54
N ASN A 96 2.61 7.17 12.32
CA ASN A 96 3.06 8.33 13.09
C ASN A 96 3.24 9.54 12.16
N ASN A 97 3.33 10.74 12.76
CA ASN A 97 3.39 11.98 11.98
C ASN A 97 4.63 12.05 11.08
N SER A 98 5.76 11.45 11.49
CA SER A 98 6.98 11.43 10.69
C SER A 98 6.85 10.56 9.43
N LYS A 99 6.11 9.44 9.49
CA LYS A 99 5.78 8.64 8.29
C LYS A 99 4.81 9.38 7.38
N ILE A 100 3.74 9.96 7.94
CA ILE A 100 2.70 10.65 7.14
C ILE A 100 3.30 11.85 6.39
N LYS A 101 4.21 12.61 7.02
CA LYS A 101 4.90 13.73 6.36
C LYS A 101 5.64 13.31 5.07
N LYS A 102 6.12 12.06 5.00
CA LYS A 102 6.84 11.49 3.86
C LYS A 102 5.94 10.97 2.75
N PHE A 103 4.62 11.01 2.90
CA PHE A 103 3.72 10.62 1.82
C PHE A 103 3.81 11.60 0.64
N HIS A 104 3.58 11.09 -0.56
CA HIS A 104 3.73 11.85 -1.80
C HIS A 104 2.49 12.69 -2.07
N THR A 105 1.30 12.19 -1.74
CA THR A 105 0.04 12.85 -2.08
C THR A 105 -0.61 13.55 -0.87
N THR A 106 -1.08 14.78 -1.06
CA THR A 106 -1.78 15.56 -0.03
C THR A 106 -3.08 14.90 0.39
N GLU A 107 -3.79 14.26 -0.54
CA GLU A 107 -5.03 13.54 -0.28
C GLU A 107 -4.79 12.39 0.71
N LEU A 108 -3.78 11.55 0.46
CA LEU A 108 -3.46 10.43 1.33
C LEU A 108 -2.93 10.89 2.70
N LYS A 109 -2.24 12.04 2.76
CA LYS A 109 -1.88 12.68 4.05
C LYS A 109 -3.11 13.02 4.88
N LYS A 110 -4.12 13.65 4.26
CA LYS A 110 -5.38 14.01 4.93
C LYS A 110 -6.11 12.76 5.41
N TYR A 111 -6.22 11.74 4.56
CA TYR A 111 -6.80 10.44 4.92
C TYR A 111 -6.08 9.80 6.11
N ALA A 112 -4.75 9.75 6.07
CA ALA A 112 -3.93 9.18 7.15
C ALA A 112 -4.10 9.90 8.49
N ILE A 113 -4.22 11.23 8.48
CA ILE A 113 -4.46 12.04 9.69
C ILE A 113 -5.85 11.73 10.26
N LYS A 114 -6.88 11.63 9.42
CA LYS A 114 -8.25 11.30 9.82
C LYS A 114 -8.34 9.88 10.43
N GLU A 115 -7.74 8.90 9.77
CA GLU A 115 -7.63 7.52 10.26
C GLU A 115 -6.89 7.45 11.60
N LYS A 116 -5.83 8.24 11.74
CA LYS A 116 -5.10 8.34 13.00
C LYS A 116 -5.98 8.95 14.09
N SER A 117 -6.67 10.06 13.85
CA SER A 117 -7.51 10.73 14.87
C SER A 117 -8.68 9.85 15.31
N MET A 118 -9.30 9.09 14.40
CA MET A 118 -10.38 8.16 14.74
C MET A 118 -9.93 7.05 15.69
N LYS A 119 -8.65 6.62 15.64
CA LYS A 119 -8.11 5.62 16.58
C LYS A 119 -7.91 6.12 18.02
N TYR A 120 -7.93 7.44 18.25
CA TYR A 120 -7.73 8.04 19.57
C TYR A 120 -9.01 8.65 20.18
N ALA A 121 -10.16 8.51 19.50
CA ALA A 121 -11.44 9.08 19.93
C ALA A 121 -12.34 8.08 20.69
N TYR A 122 -11.77 7.00 21.22
CA TYR A 122 -12.47 5.97 22.01
C TYR A 122 -12.02 6.02 23.47
#